data_AF-A0A7Y5DUT9-F1
#
_entry.id   AF-A0A7Y5DUT9-F1
#
_cell.length_a   1.000
_cell.length_b   1.000
_cell.length_c   1.000
_cell.angle_alpha   90.00
_cell.angle_beta   90.00
_cell.angle_gamma   90.00
#
_symmetry.space_group_name_H-M   'P 1'
#
loop_
_entity.id
_entity.type
_entity.pdbx_description
1 polymer ?
#
loop_
_entity_poly.entity_id
_entity_poly.type
_entity_poly.pdbx_seq_one_letter_code
_entity_poly.pdbx_strand_id
1 'polypeptide(L)' 'MQRTQIYLTDEEQAAIRQISIRSGTSQSALIRKAIDQFIALNTTGNKANKRLDAFGLWQDHENLPSLDKLRKEERFTE' A
#
# COMPACT_ATOMS: atom_id res chain seq x y z
N MET A 1 -5.04 -14.66 15.00
CA MET A 1 -4.29 -13.52 15.56
C MET A 1 -3.19 -14.05 16.47
N GLN A 2 -2.01 -13.44 16.45
CA GLN A 2 -0.95 -13.74 17.42
C GLN A 2 -1.03 -12.74 18.58
N ARG A 3 -0.92 -13.23 19.83
CA ARG A 3 -0.93 -12.35 21.01
C ARG A 3 0.48 -11.77 21.19
N THR A 4 0.57 -10.45 21.16
CA THR A 4 1.83 -9.72 21.38
C THR A 4 1.68 -8.85 22.61
N GLN A 5 2.66 -8.89 23.50
CA GLN A 5 2.77 -7.97 24.62
C GLN A 5 3.55 -6.74 24.17
N ILE A 6 2.99 -5.56 24.42
CA ILE A 6 3.63 -4.27 24.15
C ILE A 6 3.66 -3.47 25.45
N TYR A 7 4.71 -2.71 25.66
CA TYR A 7 4.81 -1.76 26.76
C TYR A 7 4.22 -0.43 26.30
N LEU A 8 3.39 0.16 27.14
CA LEU A 8 2.79 1.46 26.95
C LEU A 8 3.07 2.29 28.19
N THR A 9 3.17 3.60 28.03
CA THR A 9 3.18 4.50 29.19
C THR A 9 1.80 4.55 29.83
N ASP A 10 1.73 4.99 31.09
CA ASP A 10 0.46 5.17 31.79
C ASP A 10 -0.45 6.17 31.04
N GLU A 11 0.15 7.21 30.45
CA GLU A 11 -0.57 8.21 29.64
C GLU A 11 -1.17 7.61 28.38
N GLU A 12 -0.42 6.79 27.63
CA GLU A 12 -0.90 6.11 26.43
C GLU A 12 -2.04 5.14 26.76
N GLN A 13 -1.90 4.37 27.83
CA GLN A 13 -2.93 3.44 28.29
C GLN A 13 -4.21 4.19 28.68
N ALA A 14 -4.09 5.29 29.41
CA ALA A 14 -5.22 6.14 29.77
C ALA A 14 -5.91 6.71 28.53
N ALA A 15 -5.14 7.22 27.56
CA ALA A 15 -5.66 7.78 26.32
C ALA A 15 -6.41 6.72 25.48
N ILE A 16 -5.83 5.53 25.31
CA ILE A 16 -6.45 4.41 24.60
C ILE A 16 -7.78 4.02 25.27
N ARG A 17 -7.80 3.98 26.61
CA ARG A 17 -9.02 3.66 27.36
C ARG A 17 -10.11 4.72 27.15
N GLN A 18 -9.77 6.01 27.20
CA GLN A 18 -10.73 7.09 26.97
C GLN A 18 -11.31 7.05 25.55
N ILE A 19 -10.46 6.85 24.53
CA ILE A 19 -10.89 6.76 23.13
C ILE A 19 -11.75 5.51 22.91
N SER A 20 -11.38 4.38 23.51
CA SER A 20 -12.16 3.13 23.48
C SER A 20 -13.58 3.35 24.00
N ILE A 21 -13.74 4.00 25.16
CA ILE A 21 -15.05 4.31 25.75
C ILE A 21 -15.86 5.21 24.83
N ARG A 22 -15.26 6.30 24.35
CA ARG A 22 -15.94 7.27 23.48
C ARG A 22 -16.36 6.68 22.13
N SER A 23 -15.57 5.75 21.59
CA SER A 23 -15.83 5.12 20.28
C SER A 23 -16.70 3.87 20.36
N GLY A 24 -16.98 3.34 21.56
CA GLY A 24 -17.69 2.07 21.74
C GLY A 24 -16.90 0.86 21.22
N THR A 25 -15.58 0.96 21.06
CA THR A 25 -14.73 -0.12 20.57
C THR A 25 -13.80 -0.63 21.66
N SER A 26 -13.38 -1.90 21.57
CA SER A 26 -12.41 -2.43 22.51
C SER A 26 -11.03 -1.78 22.30
N GLN A 27 -10.24 -1.68 23.37
CA GLN A 27 -8.87 -1.16 23.29
C GLN A 27 -8.02 -1.96 22.29
N SER A 28 -8.19 -3.28 22.24
CA SER A 28 -7.45 -4.14 21.30
C SER A 28 -7.85 -3.90 19.84
N ALA A 29 -9.12 -3.56 19.56
CA ALA A 29 -9.54 -3.16 18.23
C ALA A 29 -8.98 -1.78 17.85
N LEU A 30 -8.97 -0.84 18.79
CA LEU A 30 -8.39 0.49 18.58
C LEU A 30 -6.89 0.43 18.28
N ILE A 31 -6.13 -0.28 19.10
CA ILE A 31 -4.67 -0.48 18.91
C ILE A 31 -4.40 -1.12 17.56
N ARG A 32 -5.16 -2.16 17.19
CA ARG A 32 -5.01 -2.82 15.88
C ARG A 32 -5.26 -1.84 14.74
N LYS A 33 -6.35 -1.07 14.79
CA LYS A 33 -6.66 -0.07 13.76
C LYS A 33 -5.55 0.96 13.61
N ALA A 34 -4.98 1.43 14.72
CA ALA A 34 -3.86 2.37 14.70
C ALA A 34 -2.62 1.76 14.04
N ILE A 35 -2.28 0.51 14.38
CA ILE A 35 -1.16 -0.23 13.76
C ILE A 35 -1.42 -0.45 12.26
N ASP A 36 -2.62 -0.87 11.87
CA ASP A 36 -2.98 -1.08 10.46
C ASP A 36 -2.83 0.22 9.65
N GLN A 37 -3.29 1.34 10.19
CA GLN A 37 -3.14 2.66 9.57
C GLN A 37 -1.66 3.07 9.47
N PHE A 38 -0.88 2.85 10.52
CA PHE A 38 0.56 3.14 10.52
C PHE A 38 1.29 2.30 9.47
N ILE A 39 1.02 1.00 9.39
CA ILE A 39 1.60 0.12 8.37
C ILE A 39 1.18 0.58 6.99
N ALA A 40 -0.10 0.89 6.76
CA ALA A 40 -0.58 1.33 5.46
C ALA A 40 0.14 2.61 4.98
N LEU A 41 0.31 3.60 5.87
CA LEU A 41 1.00 4.86 5.59
C LEU A 41 2.48 4.65 5.25
N ASN A 42 3.15 3.72 5.93
CA ASN A 42 4.58 3.46 5.70
C ASN A 42 4.82 2.48 4.55
N THR A 43 3.85 1.60 4.25
CA THR A 43 3.93 0.65 3.13
C THR A 43 3.59 1.32 1.80
N THR A 44 2.97 2.51 1.78
CA THR A 44 2.76 3.26 0.53
C THR A 44 4.06 3.65 -0.19
N GLY A 45 5.21 3.73 0.49
CA GLY A 45 6.52 3.82 -0.17
C GLY A 45 6.81 2.64 -1.10
N ASN A 46 6.25 1.47 -0.80
CA ASN A 46 6.36 0.26 -1.61
C ASN A 46 5.49 0.30 -2.89
N LYS A 47 4.52 1.23 -3.02
CA LYS A 47 3.81 1.43 -4.30
C LYS A 47 4.70 2.07 -5.36
N ALA A 48 5.69 2.87 -4.96
CA ALA A 48 6.68 3.39 -5.90
C ALA A 48 7.57 2.24 -6.39
N ASN A 49 8.08 1.41 -5.48
CA ASN A 49 8.86 0.23 -5.84
C ASN A 49 8.05 -0.76 -6.71
N LYS A 50 6.80 -1.07 -6.37
CA LYS A 50 5.93 -1.90 -7.23
C LYS A 50 5.67 -1.30 -8.62
N ARG A 51 5.69 0.03 -8.77
CA ARG A 51 5.57 0.70 -10.07
C ARG A 51 6.87 0.63 -10.86
N LEU A 52 8.01 0.70 -10.17
CA LEU A 52 9.34 0.48 -10.76
C LEU A 52 9.52 -0.99 -11.16
N ASP A 53 9.06 -1.94 -10.34
CA ASP A 53 9.07 -3.37 -10.68
C ASP A 53 8.19 -3.67 -11.91
N ALA A 54 7.12 -2.89 -12.10
CA ALA A 54 6.28 -2.98 -13.30
C ALA A 54 6.88 -2.28 -14.53
N PHE A 55 7.92 -1.46 -14.35
CA PHE A 55 8.60 -0.78 -15.45
C PHE A 55 9.42 -1.78 -16.25
N GLY A 56 9.13 -1.91 -17.55
CA GLY A 56 9.82 -2.85 -18.43
C GLY A 56 9.23 -4.25 -18.49
N LEU A 57 8.14 -4.55 -17.77
CA LEU A 57 7.41 -5.83 -17.89
C LEU A 57 6.92 -6.14 -19.32
N TRP A 58 6.74 -5.11 -20.13
CA TRP A 58 6.34 -5.24 -21.54
C TRP A 58 7.53 -5.46 -22.48
N GLN A 59 8.77 -5.27 -22.02
CA GLN A 59 9.96 -5.30 -22.88
C GLN A 59 10.31 -6.71 -23.39
N ASP A 60 10.06 -7.74 -22.59
CA ASP A 60 10.34 -9.15 -22.93
C ASP A 60 9.19 -9.83 -23.69
N HIS A 61 8.21 -9.07 -24.15
CA HIS A 61 7.04 -9.62 -24.82
C HIS A 61 7.38 -9.95 -26.29
N GLU A 62 7.54 -11.24 -26.60
CA GLU A 62 7.97 -11.76 -27.92
C GLU A 62 7.13 -11.27 -29.11
N ASN A 63 5.89 -10.85 -28.88
CA ASN A 63 4.95 -10.43 -29.92
C ASN A 63 4.83 -8.91 -30.11
N LEU A 64 5.80 -8.12 -29.65
CA LEU A 64 5.78 -6.68 -29.92
C LEU A 64 6.13 -6.39 -31.39
N PRO A 65 5.25 -5.71 -32.16
CA PRO A 65 5.59 -5.27 -33.51
C PRO A 65 6.76 -4.28 -33.45
N SER A 66 7.67 -4.35 -34.42
CA SER A 66 8.77 -3.40 -34.51
C SER A 66 8.22 -1.98 -34.65
N LEU A 67 8.89 -1.00 -34.02
CA LEU A 67 8.47 0.41 -34.06
C LEU A 67 8.32 0.95 -35.49
N ASP A 68 9.10 0.41 -36.43
CA ASP A 68 9.00 0.73 -37.86
C ASP A 68 7.74 0.18 -38.52
N LYS A 69 7.17 -0.94 -38.05
CA LYS A 69 5.88 -1.44 -38.53
C LYS A 69 4.73 -0.58 -38.00
N LEU A 70 4.75 -0.26 -36.70
CA LEU A 70 3.75 0.62 -36.06
C LEU A 70 3.72 2.01 -36.71
N ARG A 71 4.87 2.61 -37.01
CA ARG A 71 4.95 3.94 -37.64
C ARG A 71 4.46 3.99 -39.09
N LYS A 72 4.38 2.85 -39.78
CA LYS A 72 3.87 2.77 -41.16
C LYS A 72 2.35 2.72 -41.19
N GLU A 73 1.71 2.14 -40.17
CA GLU A 73 0.25 2.08 -40.06
C GLU A 73 -0.38 3.45 -39.77
N GLU A 74 0.32 4.29 -39.00
CA GLU A 74 -0.11 5.67 -38.67
C GLU A 74 0.04 6.67 -39.83
N ARG A 75 0.82 6.32 -40.86
CA ARG A 75 0.89 7.12 -42.09
C ARG A 75 -0.21 6.62 -43.02
N PHE A 76 -1.39 7.21 -42.90
CA PHE A 76 -2.42 7.15 -43.93
C PHE A 76 -1.75 7.40 -45.29
N THR A 77 -1.67 6.36 -46.12
CA THR A 77 -1.31 6.48 -47.53
C THR A 77 -2.56 6.97 -48.25
N GLU A 78 -2.54 8.23 -48.69
CA GLU A 78 -3.41 8.75 -49.75
C GLU A 78 -3.13 8.05 -51.09
#